data_AF-A0A7K0LTN2-F1
#
_entry.id   AF-A0A7K0LTN2-F1
#
_cell.length_a   1.000
_cell.length_b   1.000
_cell.length_c   1.000
_cell.angle_alpha   90.00
_cell.angle_beta   90.00
_cell.angle_gamma   90.00
#
_symmetry.space_group_name_H-M   'P 1'
#
loop_
_entity.id
_entity.type
_entity.pdbx_description
1 polymer ?
#
loop_
_entity_poly.entity_id
_entity_poly.type
_entity_poly.pdbx_seq_one_letter_code
_entity_poly.pdbx_strand_id
1 'polypeptide(L)'
;MSPSAAAESAVANPTGSAALAVVAGDTSTCADLDLDGCIDTGFDPTRDGPMFENTAVSGTLSAAELMALFGQESVCAAVSKNGCVLFPAAAQWARQVNEAMAGGRSEGISILAQRIFADEVSVEELDSQATTTAQLSMSHPVVTGAIETWWATQFLTPVRDAAAASRLYSPSSIVQELSAGLLAGSGYTLALTTAEGAHSVLPFAVHRRADSYAVSVYDSDYPGIAQELLVDPATEGWSYSPGPATPDSQVRSGGIGTIELTPMSVRALPASPPFDASMIALSAAARGNADNVTLLVTSPDASVRVGAALTVKGRTIDVSEIGARLPRGVVVRRILGSGLTGAGVSVTIDRDRVPSFAVAPVAYAPAGSQTVTTISIDAPSRPRITVRSPNTMTADALKGANLTRSRASTRDAFPLVGVDGGRTFARGPQVNIANGLNSVNLTL
;
A
#
# COMPACT_ATOMS: atom_id res chain seq x y z
N MET A 1 28.19 65.56 42.33
CA MET A 1 26.74 65.35 42.24
C MET A 1 26.49 63.84 42.32
N SER A 2 26.13 63.34 43.50
CA SER A 2 25.54 61.99 43.68
C SER A 2 24.01 62.09 43.48
N PRO A 3 23.21 60.99 43.54
CA PRO A 3 23.50 59.54 43.46
C PRO A 3 22.54 58.80 42.47
N SER A 4 22.66 57.49 42.25
CA SER A 4 21.69 56.45 42.69
C SER A 4 21.30 55.59 41.47
N ALA A 5 21.08 54.27 41.44
CA ALA A 5 20.92 53.22 42.45
C ALA A 5 21.33 51.85 41.85
N ALA A 6 21.54 50.87 42.72
CA ALA A 6 21.78 49.47 42.39
C ALA A 6 20.46 48.67 42.20
N ALA A 7 20.59 47.57 41.45
CA ALA A 7 19.92 46.27 41.54
C ALA A 7 18.38 46.17 41.49
N GLU A 8 17.87 45.40 40.51
CA GLU A 8 16.98 44.27 40.81
C GLU A 8 16.98 43.23 39.68
N SER A 9 17.12 41.96 40.09
CA SER A 9 17.00 40.76 39.27
C SER A 9 15.51 40.42 39.10
N ALA A 10 15.06 40.17 37.87
CA ALA A 10 13.76 39.54 37.62
C ALA A 10 13.94 38.40 36.61
N VAL A 11 13.74 37.19 37.11
CA VAL A 11 13.52 35.97 36.32
C VAL A 11 12.11 36.04 35.72
N ALA A 12 11.97 35.82 34.41
CA ALA A 12 10.70 35.47 33.77
C ALA A 12 10.95 34.50 32.61
N ASN A 13 10.10 33.48 32.55
CA ASN A 13 10.17 32.26 31.73
C ASN A 13 10.15 32.48 30.21
N PRO A 14 10.72 31.55 29.41
CA PRO A 14 10.65 31.57 27.96
C PRO A 14 9.34 30.93 27.49
N THR A 15 8.45 31.72 26.92
CA THR A 15 7.40 31.23 26.02
C THR A 15 7.49 32.00 24.73
N GLY A 16 8.27 31.46 23.80
CA GLY A 16 8.42 31.98 22.45
C GLY A 16 8.91 30.83 21.58
N SER A 17 7.97 30.12 20.99
CA SER A 17 8.25 29.11 19.96
C SER A 17 9.03 29.80 18.84
N ALA A 18 10.32 29.53 18.76
CA ALA A 18 11.15 29.99 17.66
C ALA A 18 10.76 29.15 16.44
N ALA A 19 9.97 29.75 15.56
CA ALA A 19 9.73 29.22 14.22
C ALA A 19 11.10 29.10 13.51
N LEU A 20 11.50 27.86 13.21
CA LEU A 20 12.60 27.60 12.30
C LEU A 20 12.17 28.07 10.91
N ALA A 21 12.75 29.19 10.46
CA ALA A 21 12.72 29.58 9.07
C ALA A 21 13.63 28.63 8.29
N VAL A 22 13.03 27.72 7.51
CA VAL A 22 13.74 26.87 6.56
C VAL A 22 14.07 27.70 5.33
N VAL A 23 15.36 27.79 5.01
CA VAL A 23 15.87 28.43 3.80
C VAL A 23 15.45 27.57 2.60
N ALA A 24 14.81 28.22 1.62
CA ALA A 24 14.50 27.60 0.34
C ALA A 24 15.78 27.42 -0.48
N GLY A 25 16.04 26.17 -0.91
CA GLY A 25 17.09 25.83 -1.86
C GLY A 25 18.40 25.38 -1.21
N ASP A 26 18.41 24.16 -0.65
CA ASP A 26 19.59 23.32 -0.73
C ASP A 26 19.15 21.85 -0.70
N THR A 27 19.44 21.13 -1.78
CA THR A 27 19.14 19.70 -1.95
C THR A 27 20.19 18.91 -1.19
N SER A 28 20.09 18.82 0.14
CA SER A 28 21.14 18.18 0.93
C SER A 28 21.17 16.66 0.70
N THR A 29 21.91 16.27 -0.34
CA THR A 29 22.48 14.93 -0.48
C THR A 29 23.66 14.81 0.49
N CYS A 30 24.25 13.62 0.65
CA CYS A 30 25.46 13.47 1.49
C CYS A 30 26.63 14.37 1.05
N ALA A 31 26.56 14.99 -0.13
CA ALA A 31 27.57 15.93 -0.62
C ALA A 31 27.59 17.27 0.12
N ASP A 32 26.47 17.72 0.69
CA ASP A 32 26.35 19.06 1.28
C ASP A 32 26.49 19.06 2.82
N LEU A 33 26.58 17.87 3.42
CA LEU A 33 26.66 17.67 4.87
C LEU A 33 27.94 16.93 5.24
N ASP A 34 28.93 17.65 5.76
CA ASP A 34 30.19 17.11 6.31
C ASP A 34 29.92 16.39 7.66
N LEU A 35 29.14 15.30 7.61
CA LEU A 35 28.67 14.54 8.78
C LEU A 35 29.20 13.11 8.76
N ASP A 36 29.96 12.74 9.79
CA ASP A 36 30.23 11.35 10.15
C ASP A 36 28.90 10.58 10.27
N GLY A 37 28.74 9.49 9.51
CA GLY A 37 27.54 8.62 9.57
C GLY A 37 26.49 8.88 8.48
N CYS A 38 26.90 9.40 7.32
CA CYS A 38 26.11 9.52 6.10
C CYS A 38 26.14 8.21 5.29
N ILE A 39 24.97 7.69 4.89
CA ILE A 39 24.85 6.55 3.97
C ILE A 39 24.07 7.03 2.76
N ASP A 40 24.68 6.96 1.57
CA ASP A 40 24.09 7.40 0.31
C ASP A 40 24.34 6.34 -0.76
N THR A 41 23.32 5.99 -1.53
CA THR A 41 23.48 5.08 -2.66
C THR A 41 24.02 5.77 -3.91
N GLY A 42 23.94 7.11 -3.98
CA GLY A 42 24.23 7.91 -5.17
C GLY A 42 23.04 8.07 -6.12
N PHE A 43 21.84 7.68 -5.68
CA PHE A 43 20.60 7.92 -6.44
C PHE A 43 20.31 9.42 -6.49
N ASP A 44 20.20 9.96 -7.70
CA ASP A 44 19.85 11.36 -7.95
C ASP A 44 18.39 11.47 -8.44
N PRO A 45 17.47 12.02 -7.65
CA PRO A 45 16.06 12.21 -8.04
C PRO A 45 15.86 12.91 -9.40
N THR A 46 16.79 13.77 -9.83
CA THR A 46 16.68 14.52 -11.10
C THR A 46 17.09 13.70 -12.32
N ARG A 47 17.80 12.58 -12.13
CA ARG A 47 18.33 11.71 -13.19
C ARG A 47 17.75 10.29 -13.13
N ASP A 48 17.76 9.72 -11.93
CA ASP A 48 17.46 8.31 -11.64
C ASP A 48 16.00 8.10 -11.23
N GLY A 49 15.30 9.18 -10.88
CA GLY A 49 13.86 9.19 -10.68
C GLY A 49 13.09 9.53 -11.96
N PRO A 50 11.95 8.88 -12.25
CA PRO A 50 11.03 9.35 -13.27
C PRO A 50 10.54 10.79 -12.98
N MET A 51 10.40 11.61 -14.02
CA MET A 51 10.03 13.03 -13.87
C MET A 51 8.52 13.30 -13.98
N PHE A 52 7.70 12.27 -14.19
CA PHE A 52 6.25 12.41 -14.17
C PHE A 52 5.68 12.21 -12.77
N GLU A 53 4.59 12.92 -12.48
CA GLU A 53 3.86 12.75 -11.23
C GLU A 53 3.09 11.43 -11.20
N ASN A 54 2.95 10.90 -10.00
CA ASN A 54 2.09 9.77 -9.70
C ASN A 54 0.61 10.12 -9.97
N THR A 55 -0.06 9.29 -10.78
CA THR A 55 -1.43 9.55 -11.25
C THR A 55 -2.45 8.60 -10.63
N ALA A 56 -3.54 9.19 -10.13
CA ALA A 56 -4.70 8.50 -9.55
C ALA A 56 -5.74 8.16 -10.63
N VAL A 57 -5.42 7.17 -11.47
CA VAL A 57 -6.31 6.65 -12.53
C VAL A 57 -6.34 5.13 -12.48
N SER A 58 -7.45 4.49 -12.90
CA SER A 58 -7.54 3.02 -12.91
C SER A 58 -6.40 2.39 -13.72
N GLY A 59 -5.97 1.22 -13.30
CA GLY A 59 -4.95 0.41 -13.94
C GLY A 59 -5.39 -0.21 -15.26
N THR A 60 -4.42 -0.71 -16.00
CA THR A 60 -4.60 -1.36 -17.30
C THR A 60 -3.94 -2.74 -17.39
N LEU A 61 -3.63 -3.38 -16.26
CA LEU A 61 -3.07 -4.74 -16.22
C LEU A 61 -3.84 -5.67 -17.16
N SER A 62 -3.11 -6.20 -18.13
CA SER A 62 -3.62 -7.08 -19.17
C SER A 62 -3.08 -8.49 -18.97
N ALA A 63 -3.37 -9.36 -19.94
CA ALA A 63 -2.81 -10.71 -19.91
C ALA A 63 -1.26 -10.70 -19.95
N ALA A 64 -0.64 -9.72 -20.61
CA ALA A 64 0.82 -9.62 -20.70
C ALA A 64 1.46 -9.39 -19.33
N GLU A 65 0.98 -8.40 -18.58
CA GLU A 65 1.49 -8.09 -17.23
C GLU A 65 1.21 -9.23 -16.26
N LEU A 66 0.06 -9.91 -16.39
CA LEU A 66 -0.24 -11.08 -15.56
C LEU A 66 0.68 -12.27 -15.86
N MET A 67 1.09 -12.46 -17.13
CA MET A 67 2.10 -13.47 -17.47
C MET A 67 3.47 -13.11 -16.92
N ALA A 68 3.85 -11.82 -16.91
CA ALA A 68 5.08 -11.37 -16.26
C ALA A 68 5.03 -11.61 -14.74
N LEU A 69 3.88 -11.33 -14.11
CA LEU A 69 3.69 -11.51 -12.67
C LEU A 69 3.70 -12.97 -12.22
N PHE A 70 2.99 -13.85 -12.92
CA PHE A 70 2.65 -15.19 -12.41
C PHE A 70 3.09 -16.33 -13.31
N GLY A 71 3.63 -16.02 -14.49
CA GLY A 71 3.94 -17.00 -15.53
C GLY A 71 2.71 -17.42 -16.32
N GLN A 72 2.93 -17.80 -17.59
CA GLN A 72 1.89 -18.17 -18.54
C GLN A 72 0.97 -19.30 -18.03
N GLU A 73 1.57 -20.34 -17.45
CA GLU A 73 0.82 -21.53 -16.99
C GLU A 73 -0.17 -21.21 -15.87
N SER A 74 0.08 -20.15 -15.10
CA SER A 74 -0.73 -19.77 -13.95
C SER A 74 -1.93 -18.88 -14.32
N VAL A 75 -1.95 -18.33 -15.54
CA VAL A 75 -2.92 -17.30 -15.92
C VAL A 75 -3.65 -17.60 -17.23
N CYS A 76 -3.11 -18.46 -18.10
CA CYS A 76 -3.69 -18.70 -19.42
C CYS A 76 -4.51 -19.99 -19.48
N ALA A 77 -5.82 -19.85 -19.71
CA ALA A 77 -6.75 -20.96 -19.97
C ALA A 77 -6.52 -21.62 -21.33
N ALA A 78 -6.16 -20.82 -22.32
CA ALA A 78 -5.79 -21.27 -23.63
C ALA A 78 -4.75 -20.30 -24.21
N VAL A 79 -3.73 -20.87 -24.84
CA VAL A 79 -2.79 -20.11 -25.67
C VAL A 79 -3.39 -20.07 -27.07
N SER A 80 -3.77 -18.89 -27.52
CA SER A 80 -4.27 -18.66 -28.88
C SER A 80 -3.16 -18.13 -29.78
N LYS A 81 -3.38 -18.13 -31.10
CA LYS A 81 -2.49 -17.46 -32.06
C LYS A 81 -2.26 -15.97 -31.76
N ASN A 82 -3.16 -15.33 -30.99
CA ASN A 82 -3.14 -13.91 -30.66
C ASN A 82 -2.81 -13.64 -29.17
N GLY A 83 -2.29 -14.63 -28.43
CA GLY A 83 -1.87 -14.47 -27.03
C GLY A 83 -2.69 -15.28 -26.02
N CYS A 84 -2.67 -14.84 -24.77
CA CYS A 84 -3.21 -15.53 -23.59
C CYS A 84 -4.69 -15.19 -23.34
N VAL A 85 -5.56 -16.21 -23.37
CA VAL A 85 -6.93 -16.08 -22.82
C VAL A 85 -6.85 -16.34 -21.33
N LEU A 86 -7.11 -15.31 -20.51
CA LEU A 86 -6.99 -15.42 -19.06
C LEU A 86 -7.99 -16.42 -18.47
N PHE A 87 -7.54 -17.17 -17.46
CA PHE A 87 -8.43 -17.85 -16.53
C PHE A 87 -9.40 -16.84 -15.89
N PRO A 88 -10.68 -17.18 -15.64
CA PRO A 88 -11.64 -16.24 -15.09
C PRO A 88 -11.23 -15.62 -13.74
N ALA A 89 -10.59 -16.41 -12.87
CA ALA A 89 -10.06 -15.91 -11.60
C ALA A 89 -8.92 -14.89 -11.80
N ALA A 90 -8.01 -15.14 -12.75
CA ALA A 90 -6.93 -14.22 -13.11
C ALA A 90 -7.50 -12.89 -13.68
N ALA A 91 -8.48 -12.98 -14.59
CA ALA A 91 -9.14 -11.80 -15.16
C ALA A 91 -9.88 -10.97 -14.09
N GLN A 92 -10.44 -11.62 -13.06
CA GLN A 92 -11.08 -10.92 -11.94
C GLN A 92 -10.08 -10.23 -11.03
N TRP A 93 -8.99 -10.93 -10.70
CA TRP A 93 -7.91 -10.35 -9.93
C TRP A 93 -7.36 -9.11 -10.64
N ALA A 94 -7.06 -9.21 -11.94
CA ALA A 94 -6.60 -8.07 -12.74
C ALA A 94 -7.56 -6.88 -12.68
N ARG A 95 -8.87 -7.11 -12.86
CA ARG A 95 -9.88 -6.04 -12.77
C ARG A 95 -9.90 -5.35 -11.41
N GLN A 96 -9.81 -6.11 -10.32
CA GLN A 96 -9.83 -5.54 -8.98
C GLN A 96 -8.52 -4.81 -8.63
N VAL A 97 -7.38 -5.31 -9.11
CA VAL A 97 -6.08 -4.66 -8.94
C VAL A 97 -6.03 -3.37 -9.77
N ASN A 98 -6.58 -3.36 -10.98
CA ASN A 98 -6.75 -2.15 -11.79
C ASN A 98 -7.69 -1.14 -11.13
N GLU A 99 -8.76 -1.60 -10.49
CA GLU A 99 -9.62 -0.75 -9.66
C GLU A 99 -8.82 -0.07 -8.55
N ALA A 100 -8.00 -0.83 -7.83
CA ALA A 100 -7.20 -0.33 -6.72
C ALA A 100 -6.12 0.69 -7.14
N MET A 101 -5.57 0.59 -8.36
CA MET A 101 -4.62 1.59 -8.90
C MET A 101 -5.25 2.96 -9.13
N ALA A 102 -6.58 3.09 -9.07
CA ALA A 102 -7.24 4.40 -9.05
C ALA A 102 -6.72 5.27 -7.89
N GLY A 103 -6.27 4.65 -6.80
CA GLY A 103 -5.63 5.35 -5.68
C GLY A 103 -4.20 5.84 -5.95
N GLY A 104 -3.55 5.47 -7.07
CA GLY A 104 -2.17 5.86 -7.42
C GLY A 104 -1.22 4.68 -7.62
N ARG A 105 -0.02 4.97 -8.15
CA ARG A 105 1.02 4.02 -8.59
C ARG A 105 2.38 4.18 -7.89
N SER A 106 2.47 5.00 -6.84
CA SER A 106 3.72 5.34 -6.13
C SER A 106 4.65 4.16 -5.85
N GLU A 107 4.10 3.04 -5.38
CA GLU A 107 4.83 1.80 -5.14
C GLU A 107 5.51 1.25 -6.42
N GLY A 108 4.79 1.20 -7.54
CA GLY A 108 5.34 0.71 -8.80
C GLY A 108 6.40 1.63 -9.39
N ILE A 109 6.21 2.95 -9.25
CA ILE A 109 7.17 3.97 -9.69
C ILE A 109 8.47 3.85 -8.88
N SER A 110 8.36 3.75 -7.55
CA SER A 110 9.51 3.60 -6.64
C SER A 110 10.28 2.31 -6.91
N ILE A 111 9.58 1.20 -7.14
CA ILE A 111 10.22 -0.08 -7.48
C ILE A 111 10.93 -0.01 -8.83
N LEU A 112 10.28 0.53 -9.85
CA LEU A 112 10.88 0.62 -11.18
C LEU A 112 12.12 1.52 -11.17
N ALA A 113 12.05 2.68 -10.51
CA ALA A 113 13.19 3.59 -10.35
C ALA A 113 14.38 2.91 -9.68
N GLN A 114 14.15 2.20 -8.55
CA GLN A 114 15.21 1.45 -7.87
C GLN A 114 15.80 0.34 -8.75
N ARG A 115 14.97 -0.38 -9.50
CA ARG A 115 15.44 -1.47 -10.36
C ARG A 115 16.27 -0.97 -11.53
N ILE A 116 15.90 0.17 -12.10
CA ILE A 116 16.72 0.80 -13.15
C ILE A 116 18.04 1.28 -12.55
N PHE A 117 18.00 1.94 -11.39
CA PHE A 117 19.21 2.41 -10.71
C PHE A 117 20.18 1.27 -10.32
N ALA A 118 19.64 0.10 -9.99
CA ALA A 118 20.42 -1.10 -9.68
C ALA A 118 20.85 -1.90 -10.92
N ASP A 119 20.67 -1.36 -12.14
CA ASP A 119 20.93 -2.04 -13.43
C ASP A 119 20.18 -3.38 -13.59
N GLU A 120 19.06 -3.57 -12.88
CA GLU A 120 18.21 -4.77 -12.98
C GLU A 120 17.20 -4.66 -14.14
N VAL A 121 16.91 -3.44 -14.60
CA VAL A 121 16.02 -3.15 -15.74
C VAL A 121 16.67 -2.07 -16.59
N SER A 122 16.78 -2.29 -17.90
CA SER A 122 17.35 -1.28 -18.80
C SER A 122 16.30 -0.23 -19.17
N VAL A 123 16.72 1.05 -19.17
CA VAL A 123 15.89 2.16 -19.69
C VAL A 123 15.53 1.92 -21.16
N GLU A 124 16.46 1.42 -21.97
CA GLU A 124 16.27 1.20 -23.40
C GLU A 124 15.20 0.12 -23.70
N GLU A 125 15.07 -0.88 -22.80
CA GLU A 125 14.03 -1.91 -22.89
C GLU A 125 12.63 -1.34 -22.63
N LEU A 126 12.54 -0.26 -21.84
CA LEU A 126 11.28 0.40 -21.51
C LEU A 126 10.90 1.46 -22.53
N ASP A 127 11.88 2.21 -23.02
CA ASP A 127 11.76 3.21 -24.08
C ASP A 127 13.10 3.39 -24.79
N SER A 128 13.18 2.94 -26.04
CA SER A 128 14.39 3.04 -26.88
C SER A 128 14.90 4.46 -27.13
N GLN A 129 14.10 5.49 -26.85
CA GLN A 129 14.48 6.90 -26.99
C GLN A 129 14.96 7.51 -25.67
N ALA A 130 14.76 6.81 -24.55
CA ALA A 130 15.20 7.26 -23.24
C ALA A 130 16.64 6.79 -22.97
N THR A 131 17.42 7.69 -22.40
CA THR A 131 18.82 7.47 -21.97
C THR A 131 18.97 7.52 -20.45
N THR A 132 17.98 8.09 -19.75
CA THR A 132 17.91 8.16 -18.29
C THR A 132 16.50 7.83 -17.82
N THR A 133 16.37 7.43 -16.54
CA THR A 133 15.05 7.19 -15.93
C THR A 133 14.16 8.44 -15.97
N ALA A 134 14.76 9.62 -15.80
CA ALA A 134 14.07 10.91 -15.87
C ALA A 134 13.33 11.17 -17.20
N GLN A 135 13.73 10.52 -18.29
CA GLN A 135 13.12 10.69 -19.61
C GLN A 135 11.93 9.76 -19.87
N LEU A 136 11.69 8.77 -18.99
CA LEU A 136 10.56 7.87 -19.13
C LEU A 136 9.22 8.61 -19.02
N SER A 137 8.19 8.09 -19.67
CA SER A 137 6.85 8.68 -19.68
C SER A 137 5.75 7.64 -19.41
N MET A 138 4.77 8.02 -18.58
CA MET A 138 3.52 7.25 -18.38
C MET A 138 2.64 7.15 -19.64
N SER A 139 2.92 7.93 -20.68
CA SER A 139 2.25 7.74 -21.98
C SER A 139 2.84 6.55 -22.77
N HIS A 140 4.03 6.08 -22.41
CA HIS A 140 4.66 4.95 -23.08
C HIS A 140 4.09 3.63 -22.52
N PRO A 141 3.43 2.79 -23.34
CA PRO A 141 2.71 1.61 -22.83
C PRO A 141 3.59 0.61 -22.09
N VAL A 142 4.85 0.43 -22.52
CA VAL A 142 5.80 -0.48 -21.88
C VAL A 142 6.19 0.03 -20.48
N VAL A 143 6.39 1.34 -20.34
CA VAL A 143 6.70 1.98 -19.04
C VAL A 143 5.53 1.80 -18.09
N THR A 144 4.32 2.12 -18.55
CA THR A 144 3.10 1.98 -17.73
C THR A 144 2.83 0.53 -17.36
N GLY A 145 2.96 -0.41 -18.30
CA GLY A 145 2.82 -1.84 -18.01
C GLY A 145 3.84 -2.34 -16.99
N ALA A 146 5.10 -1.88 -17.06
CA ALA A 146 6.13 -2.20 -16.07
C ALA A 146 5.81 -1.64 -14.68
N ILE A 147 5.39 -0.37 -14.59
CA ILE A 147 4.97 0.27 -13.33
C ILE A 147 3.80 -0.47 -12.71
N GLU A 148 2.78 -0.79 -13.50
CA GLU A 148 1.57 -1.49 -13.03
C GLU A 148 1.89 -2.92 -12.58
N THR A 149 2.77 -3.62 -13.30
CA THR A 149 3.32 -4.93 -12.90
C THR A 149 4.01 -4.82 -11.55
N TRP A 150 4.96 -3.90 -11.39
CA TRP A 150 5.69 -3.74 -10.13
C TRP A 150 4.79 -3.27 -8.98
N TRP A 151 3.84 -2.37 -9.24
CA TRP A 151 2.86 -1.94 -8.26
C TRP A 151 2.02 -3.11 -7.73
N ALA A 152 1.64 -4.04 -8.60
CA ALA A 152 0.84 -5.20 -8.22
C ALA A 152 1.59 -6.20 -7.34
N THR A 153 2.94 -6.13 -7.29
CA THR A 153 3.74 -6.99 -6.40
C THR A 153 3.40 -6.79 -4.92
N GLN A 154 2.78 -5.66 -4.56
CA GLN A 154 2.34 -5.39 -3.19
C GLN A 154 1.33 -6.42 -2.65
N PHE A 155 0.66 -7.17 -3.53
CA PHE A 155 -0.28 -8.23 -3.14
C PHE A 155 0.36 -9.61 -3.00
N LEU A 156 1.64 -9.76 -3.34
CA LEU A 156 2.35 -11.03 -3.22
C LEU A 156 2.58 -11.38 -1.75
N THR A 157 2.47 -12.67 -1.42
CA THR A 157 2.65 -13.16 -0.06
C THR A 157 4.00 -12.77 0.55
N PRO A 158 5.17 -12.98 -0.11
CA PRO A 158 6.46 -12.58 0.46
C PRO A 158 6.55 -11.08 0.75
N VAL A 159 5.96 -10.26 -0.12
CA VAL A 159 5.94 -8.80 0.01
C VAL A 159 5.10 -8.36 1.20
N ARG A 160 3.88 -8.91 1.31
CA ARG A 160 3.00 -8.61 2.44
C ARG A 160 3.56 -9.10 3.78
N ASP A 161 4.23 -10.25 3.78
CA ASP A 161 4.84 -10.82 5.00
C ASP A 161 6.04 -9.99 5.45
N ALA A 162 6.90 -9.56 4.52
CA ALA A 162 8.01 -8.63 4.81
C ALA A 162 7.49 -7.30 5.35
N ALA A 163 6.50 -6.69 4.69
CA ALA A 163 5.87 -5.46 5.14
C ALA A 163 5.18 -5.60 6.52
N ALA A 164 4.58 -6.75 6.81
CA ALA A 164 4.00 -7.03 8.12
C ALA A 164 5.06 -7.20 9.21
N ALA A 165 6.17 -7.88 8.91
CA ALA A 165 7.28 -8.07 9.84
C ALA A 165 7.94 -6.72 10.16
N SER A 166 8.23 -5.89 9.16
CA SER A 166 8.86 -4.58 9.36
C SER A 166 8.00 -3.65 10.22
N ARG A 167 6.66 -3.70 10.10
CA ARG A 167 5.76 -2.84 10.91
C ARG A 167 5.80 -3.12 12.41
N LEU A 168 6.38 -4.25 12.83
CA LEU A 168 6.59 -4.53 14.25
C LEU A 168 7.81 -3.79 14.82
N TYR A 169 8.66 -3.25 13.96
CA TYR A 169 9.85 -2.51 14.36
C TYR A 169 9.50 -1.08 14.76
N SER A 170 10.33 -0.51 15.64
CA SER A 170 10.29 0.91 15.93
C SER A 170 10.83 1.71 14.74
N PRO A 171 10.44 2.98 14.53
CA PRO A 171 11.02 3.79 13.48
C PRO A 171 12.55 3.85 13.48
N SER A 172 13.19 3.95 14.65
CA SER A 172 14.65 3.90 14.74
C SER A 172 15.24 2.55 14.27
N SER A 173 14.54 1.44 14.54
CA SER A 173 14.93 0.10 14.07
C SER A 173 14.74 -0.05 12.56
N ILE A 174 13.71 0.57 11.98
CA ILE A 174 13.54 0.66 10.52
C ILE A 174 14.69 1.43 9.87
N VAL A 175 15.10 2.56 10.46
CA VAL A 175 16.26 3.32 9.98
C VAL A 175 17.55 2.49 10.05
N GLN A 176 17.73 1.69 11.10
CA GLN A 176 18.89 0.79 11.23
C GLN A 176 18.90 -0.30 10.16
N GLU A 177 17.76 -0.97 9.92
CA GLU A 177 17.62 -1.98 8.88
C GLU A 177 17.87 -1.38 7.48
N LEU A 178 17.29 -0.21 7.20
CA LEU A 178 17.53 0.53 5.97
C LEU A 178 19.02 0.86 5.82
N SER A 179 19.65 1.42 6.84
CA SER A 179 21.07 1.78 6.84
C SER A 179 21.96 0.58 6.51
N ALA A 180 21.75 -0.54 7.20
CA ALA A 180 22.50 -1.77 6.96
C ALA A 180 22.28 -2.31 5.54
N GLY A 181 21.04 -2.25 5.07
CA GLY A 181 20.65 -2.68 3.73
C GLY A 181 21.29 -1.83 2.63
N LEU A 182 21.23 -0.49 2.73
CA LEU A 182 21.84 0.41 1.76
C LEU A 182 23.37 0.22 1.69
N LEU A 183 24.03 0.06 2.83
CA LEU A 183 25.47 -0.27 2.90
C LEU A 183 25.80 -1.62 2.23
N ALA A 184 24.88 -2.57 2.26
CA ALA A 184 25.01 -3.87 1.61
C ALA A 184 24.55 -3.86 0.13
N GLY A 185 24.16 -2.71 -0.42
CA GLY A 185 23.67 -2.58 -1.79
C GLY A 185 22.23 -3.09 -2.01
N SER A 186 21.45 -3.24 -0.94
CA SER A 186 20.04 -3.65 -1.03
C SER A 186 19.13 -2.46 -1.32
N GLY A 187 18.20 -2.62 -2.26
CA GLY A 187 17.13 -1.65 -2.52
C GLY A 187 15.86 -1.92 -1.70
N TYR A 188 15.11 -0.86 -1.38
CA TYR A 188 13.88 -0.93 -0.59
C TYR A 188 12.80 0.00 -1.13
N THR A 189 11.53 -0.28 -0.81
CA THR A 189 10.51 0.77 -0.70
C THR A 189 10.22 1.05 0.77
N LEU A 190 9.93 2.31 1.09
CA LEU A 190 9.49 2.75 2.40
C LEU A 190 8.06 3.27 2.28
N ALA A 191 7.11 2.59 2.93
CA ALA A 191 5.73 3.02 2.92
C ALA A 191 5.37 3.76 4.20
N LEU A 192 4.73 4.92 4.02
CA LEU A 192 4.21 5.78 5.07
C LEU A 192 2.71 5.59 5.16
N THR A 193 2.18 5.41 6.37
CA THR A 193 0.75 5.22 6.61
C THR A 193 0.22 6.26 7.59
N THR A 194 -0.88 6.90 7.24
CA THR A 194 -1.62 7.81 8.12
C THR A 194 -3.09 7.38 8.17
N ALA A 195 -3.93 8.08 8.94
CA ALA A 195 -5.36 7.77 9.01
C ALA A 195 -6.03 7.86 7.62
N GLU A 196 -5.56 8.78 6.78
CA GLU A 196 -6.09 9.11 5.46
C GLU A 196 -5.75 8.05 4.39
N GLY A 197 -4.62 7.36 4.52
CA GLY A 197 -4.18 6.41 3.50
C GLY A 197 -2.73 5.94 3.69
N ALA A 198 -2.14 5.40 2.64
CA ALA A 198 -0.77 4.92 2.63
C ALA A 198 -0.10 5.25 1.30
N HIS A 199 1.20 5.52 1.34
CA HIS A 199 2.00 6.01 0.22
C HIS A 199 3.38 5.37 0.27
N SER A 200 4.01 5.17 -0.89
CA SER A 200 5.32 4.54 -1.00
C SER A 200 6.33 5.51 -1.58
N VAL A 201 7.48 5.62 -0.93
CA VAL A 201 8.63 6.39 -1.39
C VAL A 201 9.84 5.48 -1.55
N LEU A 202 10.82 5.94 -2.33
CA LEU A 202 12.09 5.26 -2.53
C LEU A 202 13.17 5.88 -1.63
N PRO A 203 13.55 5.23 -0.51
CA PRO A 203 14.67 5.71 0.31
C PRO A 203 16.00 5.45 -0.39
N PHE A 204 16.88 6.45 -0.39
CA PHE A 204 18.20 6.35 -1.02
C PHE A 204 19.36 6.85 -0.15
N ALA A 205 19.08 7.60 0.92
CA ALA A 205 20.12 7.97 1.87
C ALA A 205 19.59 8.04 3.32
N VAL A 206 20.51 7.89 4.27
CA VAL A 206 20.26 8.06 5.71
C VAL A 206 21.36 8.95 6.29
N HIS A 207 20.92 9.97 7.03
CA HIS A 207 21.80 10.95 7.67
C HIS A 207 21.48 11.02 9.16
N ARG A 208 22.50 10.97 10.01
CA ARG A 208 22.34 11.22 11.44
C ARG A 208 22.35 12.73 11.70
N ARG A 209 21.29 13.23 12.34
CA ARG A 209 21.22 14.60 12.88
C ARG A 209 21.54 14.57 14.38
N ALA A 210 21.58 15.74 15.01
CA ALA A 210 21.93 15.87 16.43
C ALA A 210 21.06 15.00 17.35
N ASP A 211 19.74 14.97 17.11
CA ASP A 211 18.73 14.31 17.94
C ASP A 211 17.81 13.35 17.14
N SER A 212 18.00 13.25 15.83
CA SER A 212 17.09 12.55 14.92
C SER A 212 17.85 11.88 13.77
N TYR A 213 17.16 11.07 12.98
CA TYR A 213 17.63 10.57 11.70
C TYR A 213 16.82 11.22 10.59
N ALA A 214 17.49 11.60 9.49
CA ALA A 214 16.84 11.99 8.25
C ALA A 214 17.03 10.87 7.23
N VAL A 215 15.93 10.44 6.60
CA VAL A 215 15.95 9.51 5.47
C VAL A 215 15.59 10.30 4.23
N SER A 216 16.53 10.39 3.30
CA SER A 216 16.31 11.04 2.01
C SER A 216 15.59 10.06 1.09
N VAL A 217 14.50 10.53 0.48
CA VAL A 217 13.60 9.73 -0.33
C VAL A 217 13.27 10.40 -1.66
N TYR A 218 13.12 9.61 -2.71
CA TYR A 218 12.42 10.02 -3.92
C TYR A 218 10.93 9.73 -3.74
N ASP A 219 10.11 10.78 -3.90
CA ASP A 219 8.66 10.71 -3.83
C ASP A 219 8.07 11.02 -5.21
N SER A 220 7.36 10.05 -5.79
CA SER A 220 6.73 10.18 -7.10
C SER A 220 5.57 11.19 -7.16
N ASP A 221 5.02 11.63 -6.02
CA ASP A 221 4.08 12.76 -5.99
C ASP A 221 4.83 14.11 -6.17
N TYR A 222 6.16 14.14 -5.98
CA TYR A 222 7.04 15.33 -6.10
C TYR A 222 8.33 15.00 -6.87
N PRO A 223 8.22 14.64 -8.16
CA PRO A 223 9.35 14.14 -8.94
C PRO A 223 10.49 15.15 -9.06
N GLY A 224 11.72 14.64 -9.16
CA GLY A 224 12.93 15.46 -9.33
C GLY A 224 13.42 16.18 -8.07
N ILE A 225 12.77 15.98 -6.92
CA ILE A 225 13.14 16.65 -5.67
C ILE A 225 13.39 15.59 -4.59
N ALA A 226 14.56 15.64 -3.97
CA ALA A 226 14.83 14.87 -2.75
C ALA A 226 13.94 15.38 -1.61
N GLN A 227 13.19 14.47 -0.98
CA GLN A 227 12.39 14.75 0.21
C GLN A 227 13.02 14.08 1.42
N GLU A 228 12.66 14.51 2.63
CA GLU A 228 13.20 13.93 3.86
C GLU A 228 12.09 13.46 4.81
N LEU A 229 12.23 12.22 5.27
CA LEU A 229 11.51 11.69 6.43
C LEU A 229 12.39 11.86 7.66
N LEU A 230 11.88 12.57 8.68
CA LEU A 230 12.57 12.70 9.96
C LEU A 230 12.07 11.65 10.94
N VAL A 231 12.99 11.00 11.64
CA VAL A 231 12.72 9.97 12.64
C VAL A 231 13.34 10.37 13.97
N ASP A 232 12.53 10.44 15.00
CA ASP A 232 12.94 10.76 16.37
C ASP A 232 13.09 9.46 17.19
N PRO A 233 14.31 9.06 17.56
CA PRO A 233 14.55 7.86 18.35
C PRO A 233 14.13 7.99 19.82
N ALA A 234 13.89 9.20 20.33
CA ALA A 234 13.42 9.38 21.70
C ALA A 234 11.93 9.08 21.83
N THR A 235 11.14 9.45 20.81
CA THR A 235 9.69 9.21 20.79
C THR A 235 9.28 8.00 19.95
N GLU A 236 10.20 7.45 19.15
CA GLU A 236 9.90 6.45 18.12
C GLU A 236 8.77 6.92 17.19
N GLY A 237 8.84 8.22 16.86
CA GLY A 237 7.95 8.92 15.96
C GLY A 237 8.64 9.29 14.65
N TRP A 238 7.84 9.60 13.63
CA TRP A 238 8.34 10.14 12.36
C TRP A 238 7.48 11.31 11.89
N SER A 239 8.08 12.20 11.09
CA SER A 239 7.40 13.29 10.40
C SER A 239 7.89 13.43 8.96
N TYR A 240 6.98 13.73 8.05
CA TYR A 240 7.24 13.91 6.62
C TYR A 240 6.55 15.16 6.10
N SER A 241 7.31 16.01 5.41
CA SER A 241 6.83 17.26 4.81
C SER A 241 6.97 17.16 3.29
N PRO A 242 5.91 16.77 2.57
CA PRO A 242 5.98 16.61 1.12
C PRO A 242 6.11 17.93 0.36
N GLY A 243 7.19 18.08 -0.41
CA GLY A 243 7.40 19.18 -1.35
C GLY A 243 8.13 20.39 -0.73
N PRO A 244 8.60 21.34 -1.56
CA PRO A 244 9.51 22.42 -1.14
C PRO A 244 8.89 23.51 -0.25
N ALA A 245 7.59 23.46 0.03
CA ALA A 245 6.87 24.44 0.86
C ALA A 245 5.59 23.87 1.48
N THR A 246 5.69 22.70 2.14
CA THR A 246 4.56 22.05 2.82
C THR A 246 4.01 22.94 3.95
N PRO A 247 2.72 23.32 3.93
CA PRO A 247 2.08 23.93 5.10
C PRO A 247 2.04 22.94 6.28
N ASP A 248 2.10 23.44 7.53
CA ASP A 248 2.02 22.60 8.74
C ASP A 248 0.82 21.63 8.74
N SER A 249 -0.30 22.03 8.13
CA SER A 249 -1.51 21.22 8.01
C SER A 249 -1.38 19.99 7.09
N GLN A 250 -0.32 19.95 6.27
CA GLN A 250 -0.01 18.86 5.35
C GLN A 250 1.17 18.01 5.83
N VAL A 251 1.83 18.40 6.94
CA VAL A 251 2.85 17.58 7.59
C VAL A 251 2.21 16.29 8.07
N ARG A 252 2.82 15.17 7.68
CA ARG A 252 2.36 13.83 8.02
C ARG A 252 3.22 13.29 9.13
N SER A 253 2.63 12.53 10.03
CA SER A 253 3.37 11.93 11.14
C SER A 253 2.77 10.59 11.55
N GLY A 254 3.55 9.83 12.29
CA GLY A 254 3.15 8.57 12.87
C GLY A 254 4.24 7.99 13.76
N GLY A 255 4.19 6.67 13.97
CA GLY A 255 5.17 5.97 14.80
C GLY A 255 5.17 4.47 14.51
N ILE A 256 5.34 3.67 15.56
CA ILE A 256 5.36 2.20 15.47
C ILE A 256 4.11 1.69 14.73
N GLY A 257 4.33 0.83 13.74
CA GLY A 257 3.27 0.21 12.93
C GLY A 257 2.70 1.08 11.80
N THR A 258 3.18 2.32 11.64
CA THR A 258 2.72 3.23 10.58
C THR A 258 3.78 3.55 9.53
N ILE A 259 4.94 2.92 9.61
CA ILE A 259 5.89 2.81 8.49
C ILE A 259 6.22 1.34 8.24
N GLU A 260 6.44 0.99 6.98
CA GLU A 260 6.86 -0.35 6.58
C GLU A 260 8.02 -0.28 5.57
N LEU A 261 9.02 -1.13 5.76
CA LEU A 261 10.21 -1.21 4.92
C LEU A 261 10.18 -2.54 4.18
N THR A 262 10.13 -2.49 2.85
CA THR A 262 9.98 -3.67 2.02
C THR A 262 11.18 -3.83 1.08
N PRO A 263 12.00 -4.88 1.20
CA PRO A 263 13.16 -5.07 0.34
C PRO A 263 12.75 -5.45 -1.09
N MET A 264 13.54 -5.03 -2.09
CA MET A 264 13.30 -5.41 -3.48
C MET A 264 13.44 -6.92 -3.73
N SER A 265 14.27 -7.60 -2.92
CA SER A 265 14.56 -9.04 -3.03
C SER A 265 13.36 -9.95 -2.82
N VAL A 266 12.31 -9.49 -2.11
CA VAL A 266 11.08 -10.28 -1.90
C VAL A 266 10.10 -10.17 -3.08
N ARG A 267 10.42 -9.38 -4.11
CA ARG A 267 9.59 -9.15 -5.30
C ARG A 267 10.05 -9.99 -6.50
N ALA A 268 10.48 -11.21 -6.26
CA ALA A 268 10.91 -12.12 -7.32
C ALA A 268 9.71 -12.51 -8.21
N LEU A 269 9.91 -12.43 -9.53
CA LEU A 269 8.92 -12.82 -10.55
C LEU A 269 9.48 -13.95 -11.44
N PRO A 270 8.62 -14.85 -11.95
CA PRO A 270 7.19 -14.95 -11.68
C PRO A 270 6.90 -15.47 -10.27
N ALA A 271 5.86 -14.93 -9.63
CA ALA A 271 5.41 -15.30 -8.30
C ALA A 271 4.22 -16.28 -8.36
N SER A 272 3.89 -16.90 -7.24
CA SER A 272 2.63 -17.65 -7.12
C SER A 272 1.44 -16.69 -7.02
N PRO A 273 0.38 -16.86 -7.84
CA PRO A 273 -0.80 -16.01 -7.74
C PRO A 273 -1.57 -16.27 -6.43
N PRO A 274 -2.30 -15.27 -5.91
CA PRO A 274 -3.13 -15.45 -4.73
C PRO A 274 -4.43 -16.23 -5.01
N PHE A 275 -4.78 -16.42 -6.27
CA PHE A 275 -5.98 -17.10 -6.74
C PHE A 275 -5.66 -18.51 -7.27
N ASP A 276 -6.71 -19.33 -7.44
CA ASP A 276 -6.58 -20.67 -8.02
C ASP A 276 -6.16 -20.60 -9.50
N ALA A 277 -4.90 -20.95 -9.77
CA ALA A 277 -4.23 -20.84 -11.05
C ALA A 277 -4.51 -22.01 -12.00
N SER A 278 -4.94 -23.17 -11.49
CA SER A 278 -5.53 -24.27 -12.26
C SER A 278 -5.81 -25.44 -11.31
N MET A 279 -6.91 -26.17 -11.56
CA MET A 279 -7.15 -27.48 -10.93
C MET A 279 -6.16 -28.57 -11.43
N ILE A 280 -5.26 -28.27 -12.38
CA ILE A 280 -4.50 -29.28 -13.15
C ILE A 280 -3.06 -29.49 -12.65
N ALA A 281 -2.50 -28.64 -11.78
CA ALA A 281 -1.10 -28.79 -11.37
C ALA A 281 -0.77 -28.63 -9.86
N LEU A 282 -1.73 -28.73 -8.95
CA LEU A 282 -1.38 -28.86 -7.53
C LEU A 282 -1.07 -30.32 -7.20
N SER A 283 0.13 -30.77 -7.58
CA SER A 283 0.75 -31.87 -6.86
C SER A 283 0.79 -31.51 -5.38
N ALA A 284 0.58 -32.49 -4.52
CA ALA A 284 0.50 -32.38 -3.06
C ALA A 284 1.59 -31.51 -2.39
N ALA A 285 2.72 -31.28 -3.07
CA ALA A 285 3.86 -30.49 -2.62
C ALA A 285 3.66 -28.96 -2.70
N ALA A 286 2.71 -28.46 -3.50
CA ALA A 286 2.40 -27.02 -3.60
C ALA A 286 1.44 -26.51 -2.49
N ARG A 287 1.12 -27.36 -1.49
CA ARG A 287 0.28 -27.01 -0.34
C ARG A 287 1.02 -26.20 0.74
N GLY A 288 2.12 -25.54 0.40
CA GLY A 288 2.76 -24.57 1.28
C GLY A 288 1.84 -23.36 1.46
N ASN A 289 1.40 -23.09 2.68
CA ASN A 289 0.50 -21.99 3.05
C ASN A 289 -0.95 -22.07 2.52
N ALA A 290 -1.40 -23.25 2.09
CA ALA A 290 -2.69 -23.46 1.41
C ALA A 290 -3.97 -23.17 2.25
N ASP A 291 -3.83 -22.83 3.53
CA ASP A 291 -4.96 -22.50 4.41
C ASP A 291 -5.13 -21.00 4.67
N ASN A 292 -4.18 -20.14 4.28
CA ASN A 292 -4.34 -18.71 4.46
C ASN A 292 -5.33 -18.13 3.44
N VAL A 293 -6.28 -17.34 3.92
CA VAL A 293 -7.17 -16.55 3.07
C VAL A 293 -6.61 -15.15 2.93
N THR A 294 -6.58 -14.64 1.71
CA THR A 294 -6.34 -13.23 1.43
C THR A 294 -7.65 -12.56 1.02
N LEU A 295 -7.95 -11.45 1.65
CA LEU A 295 -9.05 -10.57 1.31
C LEU A 295 -8.47 -9.32 0.67
N LEU A 296 -9.09 -8.86 -0.41
CA LEU A 296 -8.75 -7.59 -1.03
C LEU A 296 -10.01 -6.73 -1.04
N VAL A 297 -9.96 -5.55 -0.41
CA VAL A 297 -11.06 -4.58 -0.43
C VAL A 297 -10.61 -3.32 -1.14
N THR A 298 -11.34 -2.95 -2.19
CA THR A 298 -10.99 -1.88 -3.14
C THR A 298 -12.21 -1.04 -3.46
N SER A 299 -11.97 0.13 -4.04
CA SER A 299 -12.98 1.03 -4.59
C SER A 299 -12.49 1.57 -5.94
N PRO A 300 -13.35 1.66 -6.96
CA PRO A 300 -13.02 2.37 -8.20
C PRO A 300 -12.97 3.89 -8.00
N ASP A 301 -13.54 4.38 -6.89
CA ASP A 301 -13.51 5.78 -6.52
C ASP A 301 -12.24 6.08 -5.72
N ALA A 302 -11.30 6.76 -6.36
CA ALA A 302 -10.02 7.20 -5.81
C ALA A 302 -10.16 8.18 -4.62
N SER A 303 -11.33 8.81 -4.45
CA SER A 303 -11.56 9.73 -3.33
C SER A 303 -12.01 9.04 -2.05
N VAL A 304 -12.38 7.75 -2.13
CA VAL A 304 -12.98 7.02 -1.02
C VAL A 304 -11.97 6.05 -0.43
N ARG A 305 -11.63 6.25 0.84
CA ARG A 305 -10.91 5.23 1.61
C ARG A 305 -11.85 4.08 1.94
N VAL A 306 -11.38 2.86 1.72
CA VAL A 306 -12.13 1.64 2.04
C VAL A 306 -11.33 0.68 2.89
N GLY A 307 -12.02 0.01 3.79
CA GLY A 307 -11.46 -0.91 4.77
C GLY A 307 -12.28 -2.19 4.88
N ALA A 308 -11.97 -2.98 5.89
CA ALA A 308 -12.64 -4.23 6.21
C ALA A 308 -13.04 -4.27 7.69
N ALA A 309 -14.27 -4.72 7.94
CA ALA A 309 -14.75 -5.10 9.26
C ALA A 309 -14.71 -6.62 9.38
N LEU A 310 -13.93 -7.14 10.32
CA LEU A 310 -13.79 -8.56 10.58
C LEU A 310 -14.58 -8.95 11.84
N THR A 311 -15.45 -9.95 11.72
CA THR A 311 -16.19 -10.53 12.83
C THR A 311 -15.64 -11.91 13.17
N VAL A 312 -15.10 -12.06 14.39
CA VAL A 312 -14.55 -13.33 14.90
C VAL A 312 -15.18 -13.63 16.25
N LYS A 313 -15.75 -14.84 16.42
CA LYS A 313 -16.42 -15.27 17.66
C LYS A 313 -17.47 -14.26 18.17
N GLY A 314 -18.22 -13.65 17.23
CA GLY A 314 -19.26 -12.66 17.53
C GLY A 314 -18.77 -11.25 17.85
N ARG A 315 -17.45 -10.98 17.81
CA ARG A 315 -16.88 -9.63 17.96
C ARG A 315 -16.49 -9.08 16.60
N THR A 316 -17.06 -7.92 16.23
CA THR A 316 -16.72 -7.17 15.02
C THR A 316 -15.64 -6.13 15.33
N ILE A 317 -14.65 -6.03 14.45
CA ILE A 317 -13.50 -5.12 14.56
C ILE A 317 -13.34 -4.47 13.19
N ASP A 318 -13.25 -3.15 13.12
CA ASP A 318 -12.70 -2.49 11.95
C ASP A 318 -11.19 -2.74 11.93
N VAL A 319 -10.74 -3.63 11.05
CA VAL A 319 -9.34 -4.04 11.00
C VAL A 319 -8.46 -3.05 10.23
N SER A 320 -9.07 -2.00 9.66
CA SER A 320 -8.40 -0.97 8.86
C SER A 320 -8.08 0.29 9.67
N GLU A 321 -8.60 0.39 10.89
CA GLU A 321 -8.22 1.44 11.84
C GLU A 321 -6.77 1.23 12.34
N ILE A 322 -5.98 2.31 12.32
CA ILE A 322 -4.63 2.29 12.88
C ILE A 322 -4.74 2.03 14.39
N GLY A 323 -3.89 1.12 14.89
CA GLY A 323 -3.90 0.71 16.29
C GLY A 323 -4.99 -0.31 16.66
N ALA A 324 -5.78 -0.80 15.70
CA ALA A 324 -6.75 -1.85 15.95
C ALA A 324 -6.07 -3.12 16.52
N ARG A 325 -6.62 -3.66 17.62
CA ARG A 325 -6.15 -4.93 18.20
C ARG A 325 -6.67 -6.12 17.40
N LEU A 326 -5.86 -6.53 16.43
CA LEU A 326 -6.18 -7.63 15.52
C LEU A 326 -6.14 -9.00 16.23
N PRO A 327 -7.02 -9.95 15.86
CA PRO A 327 -6.88 -11.34 16.29
C PRO A 327 -5.54 -11.93 15.85
N ARG A 328 -4.97 -12.85 16.64
CA ARG A 328 -3.79 -13.61 16.21
C ARG A 328 -4.07 -14.34 14.90
N GLY A 329 -3.15 -14.23 13.94
CA GLY A 329 -3.31 -14.78 12.60
C GLY A 329 -3.99 -13.84 11.61
N VAL A 330 -4.34 -12.61 12.02
CA VAL A 330 -4.86 -11.58 11.10
C VAL A 330 -3.78 -10.53 10.87
N VAL A 331 -3.47 -10.29 9.59
CA VAL A 331 -2.53 -9.27 9.14
C VAL A 331 -3.24 -8.37 8.14
N VAL A 332 -3.21 -7.06 8.37
CA VAL A 332 -3.81 -6.07 7.45
C VAL A 332 -2.71 -5.22 6.86
N ARG A 333 -2.77 -4.93 5.57
CA ARG A 333 -1.88 -3.98 4.89
C ARG A 333 -2.73 -3.02 4.07
N ARG A 334 -2.50 -1.72 4.21
CA ARG A 334 -3.15 -0.71 3.37
C ARG A 334 -2.54 -0.77 1.96
N ILE A 335 -3.38 -0.58 0.95
CA ILE A 335 -2.91 -0.50 -0.43
C ILE A 335 -2.17 0.83 -0.60
N LEU A 336 -0.99 0.79 -1.20
CA LEU A 336 -0.13 1.95 -1.36
C LEU A 336 -0.55 2.75 -2.60
N GLY A 337 -0.83 4.05 -2.42
CA GLY A 337 -1.35 4.97 -3.43
C GLY A 337 -0.69 6.35 -3.38
N SER A 338 -1.36 7.35 -3.96
CA SER A 338 -0.96 8.77 -4.02
C SER A 338 -1.46 9.53 -2.79
N GLY A 339 -0.65 10.50 -2.34
CA GLY A 339 -1.04 11.56 -1.41
C GLY A 339 -1.55 11.08 -0.04
N LEU A 340 -1.31 9.81 0.31
CA LEU A 340 -1.90 9.15 1.46
C LEU A 340 -3.44 9.23 1.47
N THR A 341 -4.11 9.10 0.32
CA THR A 341 -5.58 9.14 0.23
C THR A 341 -6.14 7.97 -0.57
N GLY A 342 -7.44 7.66 -0.41
CA GLY A 342 -8.14 6.79 -1.37
C GLY A 342 -7.72 5.31 -1.39
N ALA A 343 -7.14 4.80 -0.30
CA ALA A 343 -6.58 3.45 -0.27
C ALA A 343 -7.62 2.38 0.14
N GLY A 344 -7.47 1.20 -0.47
CA GLY A 344 -8.08 -0.03 0.00
C GLY A 344 -7.21 -0.78 1.01
N VAL A 345 -7.59 -2.02 1.33
CA VAL A 345 -6.82 -2.89 2.23
C VAL A 345 -6.71 -4.31 1.68
N SER A 346 -5.57 -4.94 1.97
CA SER A 346 -5.44 -6.39 1.93
C SER A 346 -5.45 -6.94 3.36
N VAL A 347 -6.17 -8.04 3.58
CA VAL A 347 -6.23 -8.73 4.88
C VAL A 347 -5.88 -10.19 4.68
N THR A 348 -4.90 -10.70 5.41
CA THR A 348 -4.61 -12.13 5.43
C THR A 348 -4.99 -12.73 6.74
N ILE A 349 -5.62 -13.90 6.64
CA ILE A 349 -6.18 -14.64 7.75
C ILE A 349 -5.60 -16.05 7.71
N ASP A 350 -4.81 -16.37 8.73
CA ASP A 350 -4.41 -17.73 9.08
C ASP A 350 -5.63 -18.48 9.61
N ARG A 351 -6.11 -19.45 8.82
CA ARG A 351 -7.34 -20.20 9.14
C ARG A 351 -7.15 -21.24 10.22
N ASP A 352 -5.94 -21.65 10.54
CA ASP A 352 -5.69 -22.52 11.70
C ASP A 352 -5.92 -21.74 13.00
N ARG A 353 -5.59 -20.45 12.98
CA ARG A 353 -5.83 -19.54 14.12
C ARG A 353 -7.22 -18.93 14.12
N VAL A 354 -7.79 -18.68 12.95
CA VAL A 354 -9.10 -18.04 12.77
C VAL A 354 -9.97 -18.89 11.82
N PRO A 355 -10.49 -20.04 12.30
CA PRO A 355 -11.17 -21.01 11.43
C PRO A 355 -12.56 -20.56 10.95
N SER A 356 -13.17 -19.61 11.67
CA SER A 356 -14.47 -19.03 11.34
C SER A 356 -14.44 -17.53 11.54
N PHE A 357 -14.81 -16.80 10.50
CA PHE A 357 -14.90 -15.36 10.47
C PHE A 357 -15.97 -14.91 9.49
N ALA A 358 -16.39 -13.66 9.63
CA ALA A 358 -17.14 -12.95 8.61
C ALA A 358 -16.45 -11.62 8.30
N VAL A 359 -16.59 -11.14 7.07
CA VAL A 359 -16.02 -9.86 6.64
C VAL A 359 -17.07 -9.02 5.92
N ALA A 360 -17.01 -7.70 6.11
CA ALA A 360 -17.74 -6.72 5.32
C ALA A 360 -16.79 -5.58 4.91
N PRO A 361 -16.95 -5.00 3.71
CA PRO A 361 -16.25 -3.77 3.34
C PRO A 361 -16.77 -2.60 4.18
N VAL A 362 -15.88 -1.65 4.46
CA VAL A 362 -16.16 -0.42 5.21
C VAL A 362 -15.79 0.76 4.34
N ALA A 363 -16.69 1.72 4.16
CA ALA A 363 -16.37 2.98 3.49
C ALA A 363 -16.15 4.09 4.52
N TYR A 364 -15.09 4.86 4.36
CA TYR A 364 -14.83 6.06 5.14
C TYR A 364 -15.22 7.28 4.31
N ALA A 365 -16.53 7.44 4.15
CA ALA A 365 -17.15 8.54 3.41
C ALA A 365 -18.28 9.15 4.26
N PRO A 366 -18.71 10.38 3.97
CA PRO A 366 -19.87 10.98 4.63
C PRO A 366 -21.10 10.07 4.60
N ALA A 367 -21.92 10.15 5.65
CA ALA A 367 -23.15 9.38 5.73
C ALA A 367 -24.08 9.69 4.53
N GLY A 368 -24.55 8.64 3.85
CA GLY A 368 -25.41 8.77 2.65
C GLY A 368 -24.65 8.79 1.32
N SER A 369 -23.32 8.83 1.32
CA SER A 369 -22.52 8.68 0.10
C SER A 369 -22.69 7.28 -0.51
N GLN A 370 -23.01 7.22 -1.80
CA GLN A 370 -22.95 5.97 -2.55
C GLN A 370 -21.49 5.64 -2.85
N THR A 371 -20.99 4.58 -2.23
CA THR A 371 -19.61 4.12 -2.37
C THR A 371 -19.60 2.71 -2.91
N VAL A 372 -19.02 2.56 -4.10
CA VAL A 372 -18.85 1.25 -4.73
C VAL A 372 -17.65 0.58 -4.07
N THR A 373 -17.84 -0.62 -3.54
CA THR A 373 -16.73 -1.43 -3.04
C THR A 373 -16.70 -2.79 -3.69
N THR A 374 -15.48 -3.29 -3.90
CA THR A 374 -15.22 -4.66 -4.32
C THR A 374 -14.45 -5.34 -3.20
N ILE A 375 -14.97 -6.46 -2.69
CA ILE A 375 -14.24 -7.36 -1.78
C ILE A 375 -14.01 -8.70 -2.47
N SER A 376 -12.79 -9.22 -2.44
CA SER A 376 -12.51 -10.61 -2.80
C SER A 376 -12.11 -11.47 -1.61
N ILE A 377 -12.32 -12.77 -1.77
CA ILE A 377 -11.80 -13.83 -0.92
C ILE A 377 -11.01 -14.77 -1.81
N ASP A 378 -9.71 -14.83 -1.55
CA ASP A 378 -8.73 -15.59 -2.31
C ASP A 378 -8.06 -16.62 -1.40
N ALA A 379 -7.96 -17.86 -1.87
CA ALA A 379 -7.17 -18.90 -1.23
C ALA A 379 -6.58 -19.82 -2.31
N PRO A 380 -5.30 -20.20 -2.21
CA PRO A 380 -4.71 -21.19 -3.12
C PRO A 380 -5.55 -22.47 -3.06
N SER A 381 -6.05 -22.97 -4.19
CA SER A 381 -6.96 -24.14 -4.34
C SER A 381 -8.46 -23.93 -4.09
N ARG A 382 -8.94 -22.70 -3.87
CA ARG A 382 -10.38 -22.41 -3.79
C ARG A 382 -10.80 -21.43 -4.87
N PRO A 383 -12.04 -21.54 -5.37
CA PRO A 383 -12.59 -20.50 -6.22
C PRO A 383 -12.48 -19.13 -5.54
N ARG A 384 -11.98 -18.15 -6.27
CA ARG A 384 -12.06 -16.74 -5.89
C ARG A 384 -13.53 -16.36 -5.79
N ILE A 385 -13.89 -15.73 -4.67
CA ILE A 385 -15.21 -15.11 -4.50
C ILE A 385 -15.00 -13.61 -4.56
N THR A 386 -15.73 -12.92 -5.42
CA THR A 386 -15.71 -11.45 -5.50
C THR A 386 -17.12 -10.94 -5.26
N VAL A 387 -17.28 -9.94 -4.40
CA VAL A 387 -18.55 -9.25 -4.16
C VAL A 387 -18.35 -7.78 -4.46
N ARG A 388 -19.13 -7.24 -5.40
CA ARG A 388 -19.16 -5.82 -5.73
C ARG A 388 -20.49 -5.22 -5.28
N SER A 389 -20.43 -4.22 -4.42
CA SER A 389 -21.61 -3.55 -3.88
C SER A 389 -21.61 -2.06 -4.22
N PRO A 390 -22.73 -1.48 -4.71
CA PRO A 390 -22.87 -0.04 -4.90
C PRO A 390 -23.23 0.72 -3.61
N ASN A 391 -23.59 0.01 -2.53
CA ASN A 391 -23.94 0.58 -1.24
C ASN A 391 -23.07 -0.08 -0.16
N THR A 392 -22.17 0.67 0.45
CA THR A 392 -21.23 0.15 1.46
C THR A 392 -21.57 0.75 2.82
N MET A 393 -21.45 -0.06 3.89
CA MET A 393 -21.61 0.45 5.25
C MET A 393 -20.54 1.49 5.55
N THR A 394 -20.93 2.62 6.14
CA THR A 394 -19.97 3.63 6.59
C THR A 394 -19.34 3.24 7.92
N ALA A 395 -18.13 3.72 8.20
CA ALA A 395 -17.45 3.50 9.47
C ALA A 395 -18.28 3.97 10.68
N ASP A 396 -19.04 5.06 10.55
CA ASP A 396 -19.92 5.57 11.60
C ASP A 396 -21.07 4.61 11.92
N ALA A 397 -21.61 3.92 10.90
CA ALA A 397 -22.63 2.91 11.10
C ALA A 397 -22.11 1.70 11.89
N LEU A 398 -20.82 1.38 11.80
CA LEU A 398 -20.19 0.34 12.61
C LEU A 398 -20.03 0.76 14.08
N LYS A 399 -19.65 2.02 14.34
CA LYS A 399 -19.43 2.53 15.70
C LYS A 399 -20.73 2.67 16.51
N GLY A 400 -21.84 2.97 15.84
CA GLY A 400 -23.17 3.05 16.47
C GLY A 400 -23.86 1.69 16.68
N ALA A 401 -23.37 0.62 16.07
CA ALA A 401 -23.97 -0.70 16.18
C ALA A 401 -23.48 -1.42 17.45
N ASN A 402 -24.32 -1.48 18.49
CA ASN A 402 -24.20 -2.47 19.56
C ASN A 402 -24.45 -3.87 18.95
N LEU A 403 -23.43 -4.45 18.30
CA LEU A 403 -23.48 -5.77 17.65
C LEU A 403 -23.43 -6.92 18.69
N THR A 404 -23.80 -6.67 19.94
CA THR A 404 -24.11 -7.72 20.92
C THR A 404 -25.46 -8.33 20.59
N ARG A 405 -25.46 -9.51 19.96
CA ARG A 405 -26.61 -10.42 19.78
C ARG A 405 -27.96 -9.70 19.62
N SER A 406 -28.08 -8.87 18.59
CA SER A 406 -29.39 -8.50 18.09
C SER A 406 -29.57 -9.25 16.79
N ARG A 407 -30.74 -9.89 16.61
CA ARG A 407 -31.32 -10.08 15.29
C ARG A 407 -31.38 -8.69 14.65
N ALA A 408 -30.28 -8.26 14.02
CA ALA A 408 -30.27 -7.07 13.20
C ALA A 408 -31.37 -7.31 12.17
N SER A 409 -32.43 -6.51 12.24
CA SER A 409 -33.50 -6.56 11.26
C SER A 409 -32.84 -6.46 9.89
N THR A 410 -33.06 -7.49 9.09
CA THR A 410 -32.40 -7.84 7.82
C THR A 410 -32.72 -6.86 6.69
N ARG A 411 -32.71 -5.54 6.94
CA ARG A 411 -33.02 -4.53 5.94
C ARG A 411 -31.90 -3.52 5.70
N ASP A 412 -31.06 -3.19 6.70
CA ASP A 412 -30.08 -2.11 6.54
C ASP A 412 -28.65 -2.44 7.02
N ALA A 413 -28.38 -3.70 7.37
CA ALA A 413 -27.03 -4.17 7.71
C ALA A 413 -26.76 -5.50 7.00
N PHE A 414 -25.69 -5.52 6.20
CA PHE A 414 -25.22 -6.68 5.43
C PHE A 414 -25.14 -7.95 6.31
N PRO A 415 -25.89 -9.02 6.00
CA PRO A 415 -25.40 -10.36 6.27
C PRO A 415 -24.31 -10.65 5.24
N LEU A 416 -23.10 -10.98 5.68
CA LEU A 416 -22.60 -12.35 5.63
C LEU A 416 -22.74 -12.98 4.24
N VAL A 417 -21.62 -13.37 3.62
CA VAL A 417 -21.64 -14.47 2.65
C VAL A 417 -22.17 -15.70 3.39
N GLY A 418 -23.48 -15.90 3.31
CA GLY A 418 -24.25 -16.97 3.91
C GLY A 418 -25.27 -17.41 2.88
N VAL A 419 -25.20 -18.67 2.49
CA VAL A 419 -26.13 -19.29 1.54
C VAL A 419 -27.44 -19.50 2.28
N ASP A 420 -28.44 -18.63 2.07
CA ASP A 420 -29.84 -19.00 2.27
C ASP A 420 -30.82 -18.07 1.53
N GLY A 421 -31.57 -18.68 0.61
CA GLY A 421 -32.99 -18.44 0.39
C GLY A 421 -33.48 -17.03 0.05
N GLY A 422 -33.34 -16.65 -1.22
CA GLY A 422 -34.41 -16.04 -2.02
C GLY A 422 -34.92 -14.65 -1.61
N ARG A 423 -34.44 -13.62 -2.32
CA ARG A 423 -35.23 -12.49 -2.88
C ARG A 423 -34.31 -11.62 -3.73
N THR A 424 -34.70 -11.38 -4.97
CA THR A 424 -33.95 -10.64 -5.98
C THR A 424 -34.18 -9.13 -5.86
N PHE A 425 -33.10 -8.35 -5.68
CA PHE A 425 -33.10 -6.90 -5.92
C PHE A 425 -32.39 -6.57 -7.23
N ALA A 426 -33.06 -5.86 -8.14
CA ALA A 426 -32.50 -5.46 -9.44
C ALA A 426 -31.32 -4.46 -9.36
N ARG A 427 -30.85 -4.09 -8.16
CA ARG A 427 -29.70 -3.23 -7.86
C ARG A 427 -28.91 -3.70 -6.63
N GLY A 428 -28.93 -5.00 -6.33
CA GLY A 428 -28.19 -5.55 -5.20
C GLY A 428 -26.74 -5.91 -5.56
N PRO A 429 -25.99 -6.44 -4.58
CA PRO A 429 -24.58 -6.78 -4.77
C PRO A 429 -24.41 -7.84 -5.87
N GLN A 430 -23.37 -7.66 -6.67
CA GLN A 430 -22.95 -8.63 -7.67
C GLN A 430 -21.94 -9.57 -7.02
N VAL A 431 -22.28 -10.86 -6.97
CA VAL A 431 -21.38 -11.91 -6.50
C VAL A 431 -20.85 -12.67 -7.70
N ASN A 432 -19.54 -12.80 -7.79
CA ASN A 432 -18.90 -13.70 -8.74
C ASN A 432 -18.13 -14.79 -7.99
N ILE A 433 -18.26 -16.02 -8.46
CA ILE A 433 -17.42 -17.14 -8.04
C ILE A 433 -16.66 -17.62 -9.27
N ALA A 434 -15.34 -17.59 -9.22
CA ALA A 434 -14.48 -18.03 -10.32
C ALA A 434 -13.35 -18.93 -9.85
N ASN A 435 -13.10 -19.98 -10.60
CA ASN A 435 -11.90 -20.79 -10.46
C ASN A 435 -11.02 -20.64 -11.71
N GLY A 436 -10.03 -21.52 -11.86
CA GLY A 436 -9.18 -21.54 -13.04
C GLY A 436 -10.00 -21.60 -14.35
N LEU A 437 -11.08 -22.38 -14.45
CA LEU A 437 -11.72 -22.64 -15.76
C LEU A 437 -13.10 -22.01 -15.94
N ASN A 438 -13.80 -21.72 -14.87
CA ASN A 438 -15.22 -21.37 -14.88
C ASN A 438 -15.47 -20.13 -14.02
N SER A 439 -16.54 -19.41 -14.36
CA SER A 439 -17.08 -18.35 -13.49
C SER A 439 -18.59 -18.32 -13.55
N VAL A 440 -19.22 -17.96 -12.44
CA VAL A 440 -20.66 -17.70 -12.35
C VAL A 440 -20.89 -16.33 -11.73
N ASN A 441 -21.81 -15.56 -12.33
CA ASN A 441 -22.29 -14.30 -11.79
C ASN A 441 -23.66 -14.51 -11.17
N LEU A 442 -23.85 -13.98 -9.97
CA LEU A 442 -25.10 -13.96 -9.22
C LEU A 442 -25.44 -12.52 -8.89
N THR A 443 -26.69 -12.13 -9.12
CA THR A 443 -27.24 -10.86 -8.63
C THR A 443 -28.14 -11.19 -7.46
N LEU A 444 -27.82 -10.66 -6.28
CA LEU A 444 -28.61 -10.85 -5.06
C LEU A 444 -29.65 -9.73 -4.93
#